data_AF-A0A1I7Y0J1-F1
#
_entry.id   AF-A0A1I7Y0J1-F1
#
_cell.length_a   1.000
_cell.length_b   1.000
_cell.length_c   1.000
_cell.angle_alpha   90.00
_cell.angle_beta   90.00
_cell.angle_gamma   90.00
#
_symmetry.space_group_name_H-M   'P 1'
#
loop_
_entity.id
_entity.type
_entity.pdbx_description
1 polymer ?
#
loop_
_entity_poly.entity_id
_entity_poly.type
_entity_poly.pdbx_seq_one_letter_code
_entity_poly.pdbx_strand_id
1 'polypeptide(L)'
;MTEPPKKRSRPSIEAMEEAVPKDLSYLSNDIIYDILREVPACRIEALSNLAQIEGPWSDLCCNKEFIPMNDGYLSRRYFNSEKELTKTLLYEKDEEREMYHIEDSFISTFRMEDPFKVCVPFLPNICGRLLIELRRVTSFPEGFLSKIPPRISILELDNYEKLPESLVSFTVRQLKSPYLREFKASGSLIPDEIEAPLFIEFYETWKRRTFFTANQHIHLRTNSDGCTELIKYFQATREKKAYGYAIDTFRKSFTHPLHDEATLVFALFQSGRPSSSVNISAFSTTEEVEHY
;
A
#
# COMPACT_ATOMS: atom_id res chain seq x y z
N MET A 1 -38.41 20.22 -58.62
CA MET A 1 -39.02 20.32 -57.27
C MET A 1 -38.61 19.07 -56.53
N THR A 2 -37.75 19.21 -55.53
CA THR A 2 -37.16 18.10 -54.77
C THR A 2 -37.18 18.54 -53.31
N GLU A 3 -37.91 17.78 -52.48
CA GLU A 3 -38.18 18.09 -51.08
C GLU A 3 -36.90 18.11 -50.23
N PRO A 4 -36.83 18.94 -49.16
CA PRO A 4 -35.72 18.93 -48.23
C PRO A 4 -35.80 17.72 -47.28
N PRO A 5 -34.67 17.19 -46.79
CA PRO A 5 -34.66 15.98 -45.98
C PRO A 5 -35.26 16.22 -44.58
N LYS A 6 -36.19 15.33 -44.19
CA LYS A 6 -36.78 15.25 -42.84
C LYS A 6 -35.68 15.14 -41.79
N LYS A 7 -35.60 16.12 -40.88
CA LYS A 7 -34.84 16.02 -39.62
C LYS A 7 -35.37 14.80 -38.85
N ARG A 8 -34.53 13.76 -38.70
CA ARG A 8 -34.75 12.70 -37.70
C ARG A 8 -34.57 13.32 -36.31
N SER A 9 -35.67 13.51 -35.59
CA SER A 9 -35.65 13.78 -34.16
C SER A 9 -35.01 12.61 -33.43
N ARG A 10 -33.90 12.84 -32.73
CA ARG A 10 -33.39 11.90 -31.73
C ARG A 10 -34.48 11.71 -30.66
N PRO A 11 -34.75 10.49 -30.18
CA PRO A 11 -35.51 10.30 -28.96
C PRO A 11 -34.75 11.00 -27.84
N SER A 12 -35.43 11.86 -27.09
CA SER A 12 -34.90 12.37 -25.82
C SER A 12 -34.65 11.17 -24.92
N ILE A 13 -33.39 10.86 -24.70
CA ILE A 13 -32.99 10.07 -23.55
C ILE A 13 -33.18 11.03 -22.36
N GLU A 14 -34.41 11.13 -21.88
CA GLU A 14 -34.64 11.30 -20.45
C GLU A 14 -34.13 10.01 -19.82
N ALA A 15 -32.81 9.91 -19.70
CA ALA A 15 -32.23 9.01 -18.72
C ALA A 15 -32.81 9.51 -17.40
N MET A 16 -33.65 8.68 -16.78
CA MET A 16 -33.91 8.79 -15.36
C MET A 16 -32.56 9.02 -14.68
N GLU A 17 -32.33 10.25 -14.24
CA GLU A 17 -31.39 10.50 -13.15
C GLU A 17 -31.97 9.69 -11.98
N GLU A 18 -31.53 8.44 -11.85
CA GLU A 18 -31.61 7.75 -10.58
C GLU A 18 -30.89 8.68 -9.60
N ALA A 19 -31.69 9.39 -8.80
CA ALA A 19 -31.20 10.18 -7.71
C ALA A 19 -30.39 9.24 -6.82
N VAL A 20 -29.06 9.30 -6.94
CA VAL A 20 -28.16 8.61 -6.03
C VAL A 20 -28.58 9.06 -4.64
N PRO A 21 -29.10 8.16 -3.78
CA PRO A 21 -29.57 8.56 -2.47
C PRO A 21 -28.40 9.20 -1.73
N LYS A 22 -28.54 10.48 -1.39
CA LYS A 22 -27.53 11.22 -0.60
C LYS A 22 -27.52 10.79 0.87
N ASP A 23 -28.41 9.86 1.25
CA ASP A 23 -28.59 9.39 2.61
C ASP A 23 -28.07 7.95 2.74
N LEU A 24 -27.02 7.79 3.54
CA LEU A 24 -26.38 6.51 3.84
C LEU A 24 -27.19 5.69 4.87
N SER A 25 -28.32 6.20 5.35
CA SER A 25 -29.23 5.51 6.29
C SER A 25 -29.91 4.28 5.69
N TYR A 26 -29.97 4.16 4.36
CA TYR A 26 -30.59 3.04 3.63
C TYR A 26 -29.65 1.85 3.42
N LEU A 27 -28.37 1.95 3.78
CA LEU A 27 -27.43 0.85 3.63
C LEU A 27 -27.78 -0.27 4.61
N SER A 28 -27.72 -1.52 4.14
CA SER A 28 -27.90 -2.68 5.01
C SER A 28 -26.75 -2.75 6.02
N ASN A 29 -27.01 -3.37 7.18
CA ASN A 29 -26.00 -3.59 8.21
C ASN A 29 -24.74 -4.28 7.67
N ASP A 30 -24.90 -5.21 6.72
CA ASP A 30 -23.77 -5.91 6.10
C ASP A 30 -22.86 -4.95 5.32
N ILE A 31 -23.44 -4.02 4.55
CA ILE A 31 -22.67 -3.03 3.78
C ILE A 31 -21.98 -2.05 4.73
N ILE A 32 -22.67 -1.60 5.78
CA ILE A 32 -22.09 -0.73 6.81
C ILE A 32 -20.91 -1.42 7.48
N TYR A 33 -21.07 -2.70 7.85
CA TYR A 33 -20.02 -3.49 8.48
C TYR A 33 -18.82 -3.68 7.55
N ASP A 34 -19.06 -3.97 6.26
CA ASP A 34 -18.00 -4.06 5.25
C ASP A 34 -17.24 -2.74 5.12
N ILE A 35 -17.91 -1.59 5.09
CA ILE A 35 -17.26 -0.27 5.06
C ILE A 35 -16.41 -0.04 6.32
N LEU A 36 -16.97 -0.31 7.50
CA LEU A 36 -16.25 -0.15 8.77
C LEU A 36 -15.04 -1.08 8.86
N ARG A 37 -15.09 -2.27 8.26
CA ARG A 37 -13.98 -3.22 8.19
C ARG A 37 -12.81 -2.73 7.34
N GLU A 38 -13.06 -1.86 6.36
CA GLU A 38 -12.00 -1.28 5.54
C GLU A 38 -11.22 -0.17 6.26
N VAL A 39 -11.70 0.30 7.42
CA VAL A 39 -11.02 1.34 8.21
C VAL A 39 -9.86 0.72 9.00
N PRO A 40 -8.60 1.12 8.76
CA PRO A 40 -7.47 0.60 9.53
C PRO A 40 -7.57 1.01 11.00
N ALA A 41 -7.10 0.17 11.93
CA ALA A 41 -7.14 0.45 13.36
C ALA A 41 -6.38 1.73 13.76
N CYS A 42 -5.33 2.14 13.04
CA CYS A 42 -4.67 3.43 13.25
C CYS A 42 -5.56 4.65 12.97
N ARG A 43 -6.66 4.50 12.23
CA ARG A 43 -7.62 5.56 11.87
C ARG A 43 -8.95 5.45 12.58
N ILE A 44 -9.06 4.63 13.64
CA ILE A 44 -10.31 4.46 14.40
C ILE A 44 -10.88 5.78 14.92
N GLU A 45 -10.04 6.77 15.23
CA GLU A 45 -10.46 8.12 15.64
C GLU A 45 -11.32 8.83 14.60
N ALA A 46 -11.14 8.52 13.30
CA ALA A 46 -11.97 9.07 12.24
C ALA A 46 -13.44 8.63 12.34
N LEU A 47 -13.71 7.55 13.08
CA LEU A 47 -15.05 7.02 13.31
C LEU A 47 -15.75 7.67 14.52
N SER A 48 -15.09 8.55 15.26
CA SER A 48 -15.68 9.16 16.46
C SER A 48 -17.00 9.88 16.16
N ASN A 49 -17.10 10.60 15.05
CA ASN A 49 -18.35 11.24 14.66
C ASN A 49 -19.44 10.22 14.32
N LEU A 50 -19.08 9.12 13.65
CA LEU A 50 -20.04 8.05 13.30
C LEU A 50 -20.55 7.32 14.55
N ALA A 51 -19.69 7.11 15.55
CA ALA A 51 -20.08 6.53 16.83
C ALA A 51 -21.13 7.37 17.58
N GLN A 52 -21.19 8.69 17.33
CA GLN A 52 -22.14 9.59 18.01
C GLN A 52 -23.52 9.64 17.36
N ILE A 53 -23.64 9.33 16.07
CA ILE A 53 -24.91 9.42 15.32
C ILE A 53 -25.86 8.30 15.79
N GLU A 54 -27.14 8.58 16.03
CA GLU A 54 -28.09 7.50 16.35
C GLU A 54 -28.35 6.59 15.14
N GLY A 55 -28.44 5.28 15.37
CA GLY A 55 -28.81 4.28 14.36
C GLY A 55 -27.69 3.28 14.03
N PRO A 56 -27.87 2.50 12.95
CA PRO A 56 -27.06 1.29 12.68
C PRO A 56 -25.57 1.57 12.49
N TRP A 57 -25.22 2.76 11.99
CA TRP A 57 -23.82 3.20 11.87
C TRP A 57 -23.11 3.28 13.22
N SER A 58 -23.74 3.86 14.24
CA SER A 58 -23.16 3.92 15.58
C SER A 58 -23.15 2.56 16.23
N ASP A 59 -24.24 1.79 16.13
CA ASP A 59 -24.33 0.48 16.78
C ASP A 59 -23.23 -0.45 16.27
N LEU A 60 -23.03 -0.52 14.95
CA LEU A 60 -21.98 -1.34 14.34
C LEU A 60 -20.57 -0.78 14.61
N CYS A 61 -20.40 0.54 14.62
CA CYS A 61 -19.12 1.16 14.96
C CYS A 61 -18.70 0.88 16.41
N CYS A 62 -19.64 0.93 17.35
CA CYS A 62 -19.39 0.67 18.76
C CYS A 62 -19.20 -0.82 19.07
N ASN A 63 -19.83 -1.71 18.30
CA ASN A 63 -19.65 -3.16 18.45
C ASN A 63 -18.34 -3.69 17.83
N LYS A 64 -17.67 -2.90 16.99
CA LYS A 64 -16.43 -3.32 16.35
C LYS A 64 -15.24 -3.07 17.27
N GLU A 65 -14.50 -4.13 17.55
CA GLU A 65 -13.17 -4.06 18.16
C GLU A 65 -12.10 -4.05 17.07
N PHE A 66 -11.03 -3.29 17.32
CA PHE A 66 -9.87 -3.21 16.44
C PHE A 66 -8.63 -3.66 17.21
N ILE A 67 -7.87 -4.57 16.62
CA ILE A 67 -6.66 -5.13 17.23
C ILE A 67 -5.43 -4.67 16.44
N PRO A 68 -4.79 -3.54 16.80
CA PRO A 68 -3.49 -3.18 16.27
C PRO A 68 -2.34 -3.85 17.02
N MET A 69 -1.30 -4.21 16.25
CA MET A 69 0.00 -4.64 16.73
C MET A 69 1.06 -3.57 16.40
N ASN A 70 1.87 -3.22 17.39
CA ASN A 70 3.02 -2.34 17.20
C ASN A 70 4.25 -3.02 17.81
N ASP A 71 5.16 -3.52 16.98
CA ASP A 71 6.39 -4.21 17.39
C ASP A 71 6.13 -5.35 18.39
N GLY A 72 5.13 -6.18 18.11
CA GLY A 72 4.74 -7.31 18.97
C GLY A 72 3.82 -6.92 20.15
N TYR A 73 3.56 -5.63 20.38
CA TYR A 73 2.62 -5.19 21.41
C TYR A 73 1.22 -5.07 20.84
N LEU A 74 0.30 -5.91 21.34
CA LEU A 74 -1.11 -5.87 20.97
C LEU A 74 -1.89 -4.92 21.87
N SER A 75 -2.85 -4.21 21.28
CA SER A 75 -3.87 -3.49 22.03
C SER A 75 -5.23 -3.71 21.41
N ARG A 76 -6.27 -3.59 22.21
CA ARG A 76 -7.66 -3.54 21.78
C ARG A 76 -8.12 -2.09 21.79
N ARG A 77 -8.73 -1.65 20.69
CA ARG A 77 -9.36 -0.33 20.56
C ARG A 77 -10.82 -0.49 20.18
N TYR A 78 -11.70 0.27 20.83
CA TYR A 78 -13.15 0.19 20.64
C TYR A 78 -13.81 1.45 21.20
N PHE A 79 -15.05 1.72 20.83
CA PHE A 79 -15.87 2.74 21.48
C PHE A 79 -16.63 2.12 22.65
N ASN A 80 -16.51 2.68 23.85
CA ASN A 80 -17.19 2.16 25.03
C ASN A 80 -18.71 2.46 25.02
N SER A 81 -19.41 2.12 26.10
CA SER A 81 -20.85 2.40 26.25
C SER A 81 -21.22 3.90 26.23
N GLU A 82 -20.25 4.77 26.53
CA GLU A 82 -20.38 6.23 26.46
C GLU A 82 -19.96 6.77 25.08
N LYS A 83 -19.71 5.87 24.11
CA LYS A 83 -19.26 6.17 22.74
C LYS A 83 -17.91 6.90 22.70
N GLU A 84 -17.10 6.73 23.74
CA GLU A 84 -15.74 7.26 23.82
C GLU A 84 -14.71 6.21 23.38
N LEU A 85 -13.72 6.66 22.61
CA LEU A 85 -12.64 5.79 22.14
C LEU A 85 -11.77 5.34 23.31
N THR A 86 -11.73 4.03 23.52
CA THR A 86 -10.97 3.37 24.59
C THR A 86 -9.86 2.51 24.01
N LYS A 87 -8.75 2.37 24.75
CA LYS A 87 -7.62 1.50 24.43
C LYS A 87 -7.22 0.65 25.63
N THR A 88 -7.06 -0.65 25.41
CA THR A 88 -6.58 -1.60 26.43
C THR A 88 -5.38 -2.37 25.88
N LEU A 89 -4.31 -2.50 26.67
CA LEU A 89 -3.16 -3.34 26.30
C LEU A 89 -3.49 -4.82 26.51
N LEU A 90 -3.15 -5.66 25.55
CA LEU A 90 -3.32 -7.11 25.64
C LEU A 90 -1.99 -7.71 26.10
N TYR A 91 -1.94 -8.15 27.36
CA TYR A 91 -0.72 -8.63 28.02
C TYR A 91 -0.41 -10.09 27.68
N GLU A 92 0.79 -10.56 28.02
CA GLU A 92 1.21 -11.95 27.80
C GLU A 92 0.35 -13.01 28.45
N LYS A 93 -0.40 -12.64 29.49
CA LYS A 93 -1.31 -13.54 30.22
C LYS A 93 -2.68 -13.71 29.54
N ASP A 94 -2.94 -12.96 28.47
CA ASP A 94 -4.13 -13.16 27.67
C ASP A 94 -3.92 -14.40 26.78
N GLU A 95 -4.55 -15.51 27.19
CA GLU A 95 -4.41 -16.83 26.56
C GLU A 95 -4.90 -16.85 25.10
N GLU A 96 -5.74 -15.89 24.70
CA GLU A 96 -6.31 -15.81 23.35
C GLU A 96 -5.61 -14.78 22.47
N ARG A 97 -4.58 -14.08 22.97
CA ARG A 97 -3.95 -12.97 22.24
C ARG A 97 -3.36 -13.37 20.88
N GLU A 98 -2.93 -14.61 20.75
CA GLU A 98 -2.39 -15.19 19.50
C GLU A 98 -3.49 -15.66 18.54
N MET A 99 -4.77 -15.55 18.90
CA MET A 99 -5.90 -15.88 18.02
C MET A 99 -6.57 -14.64 17.42
N TYR A 100 -6.26 -13.44 17.92
CA TYR A 100 -6.85 -12.22 17.40
C TYR A 100 -6.43 -11.94 15.96
N HIS A 101 -7.41 -11.58 15.12
CA HIS A 101 -7.15 -10.99 13.81
C HIS A 101 -6.54 -9.61 13.96
N ILE A 102 -5.34 -9.42 13.42
CA ILE A 102 -4.59 -8.17 13.56
C ILE A 102 -4.86 -7.30 12.34
N GLU A 103 -5.66 -6.27 12.56
CA GLU A 103 -6.18 -5.37 11.52
C GLU A 103 -5.19 -4.27 11.12
N ASP A 104 -4.19 -4.01 11.97
CA ASP A 104 -3.13 -3.04 11.67
C ASP A 104 -1.84 -3.45 12.37
N SER A 105 -0.79 -3.69 11.61
CA SER A 105 0.49 -4.17 12.09
C SER A 105 1.58 -3.21 11.71
N PHE A 106 2.39 -2.84 12.69
CA PHE A 106 3.61 -2.10 12.49
C PHE A 106 4.79 -2.93 12.99
N ILE A 107 5.76 -3.18 12.11
CA ILE A 107 7.00 -3.91 12.40
C ILE A 107 8.17 -2.99 12.08
N SER A 108 8.91 -2.61 13.12
CA SER A 108 9.93 -1.58 13.07
C SER A 108 11.18 -1.99 13.84
N THR A 109 12.35 -1.68 13.29
CA THR A 109 13.65 -1.95 13.94
C THR A 109 14.16 -0.80 14.80
N PHE A 110 13.36 0.25 14.98
CA PHE A 110 13.73 1.42 15.76
C PHE A 110 13.67 1.20 17.27
N ARG A 111 12.97 0.17 17.74
CA ARG A 111 12.82 -0.10 19.18
C ARG A 111 13.98 -0.92 19.75
N MET A 112 14.07 -0.95 21.09
CA MET A 112 15.15 -1.64 21.82
C MET A 112 15.06 -3.16 21.75
N GLU A 113 13.85 -3.72 21.60
CA GLU A 113 13.64 -5.16 21.46
C GLU A 113 13.69 -5.58 19.99
N ASP A 114 14.22 -6.77 19.73
CA ASP A 114 14.28 -7.34 18.40
C ASP A 114 12.86 -7.62 17.88
N PRO A 115 12.35 -6.85 16.90
CA PRO A 115 10.98 -6.99 16.40
C PRO A 115 10.74 -8.39 15.82
N PHE A 116 11.78 -9.06 15.34
CA PHE A 116 11.65 -10.39 14.76
C PHE A 116 11.44 -11.47 15.80
N LYS A 117 11.75 -11.24 17.08
CA LYS A 117 11.44 -12.17 18.16
C LYS A 117 10.04 -11.96 18.67
N VAL A 118 9.68 -10.71 18.95
CA VAL A 118 8.40 -10.36 19.57
C VAL A 118 7.20 -10.52 18.63
N CYS A 119 7.38 -10.32 17.32
CA CYS A 119 6.26 -10.41 16.37
C CYS A 119 5.93 -11.85 15.94
N VAL A 120 6.86 -12.81 16.07
CA VAL A 120 6.72 -14.16 15.50
C VAL A 120 5.40 -14.88 15.85
N PRO A 121 4.92 -14.86 17.11
CA PRO A 121 3.66 -15.52 17.46
C PRO A 121 2.45 -14.94 16.72
N PHE A 122 2.52 -13.67 16.33
CA PHE A 122 1.39 -12.90 15.80
C PHE A 122 1.30 -12.90 14.28
N LEU A 123 2.41 -13.18 13.58
CA LEU A 123 2.49 -13.13 12.11
C LEU A 123 1.38 -13.89 11.37
N PRO A 124 0.94 -15.10 11.81
CA PRO A 124 -0.11 -15.84 11.12
C PRO A 124 -1.47 -15.13 11.10
N ASN A 125 -1.71 -14.18 12.00
CA ASN A 125 -3.01 -13.53 12.16
C ASN A 125 -3.07 -12.12 11.59
N ILE A 126 -1.98 -11.65 10.98
CA ILE A 126 -1.93 -10.36 10.29
C ILE A 126 -2.79 -10.43 9.02
N CYS A 127 -3.82 -9.59 8.93
CA CYS A 127 -4.78 -9.63 7.83
C CYS A 127 -5.29 -8.26 7.33
N GLY A 128 -5.08 -7.17 8.08
CA GLY A 128 -5.44 -5.83 7.61
C GLY A 128 -4.26 -5.12 6.98
N ARG A 129 -3.87 -4.00 7.58
CA ARG A 129 -2.70 -3.22 7.19
C ARG A 129 -1.42 -3.81 7.78
N LEU A 130 -0.35 -3.85 6.98
CA LEU A 130 1.00 -4.16 7.41
C LEU A 130 1.95 -3.07 6.95
N LEU A 131 2.48 -2.30 7.89
CA LEU A 131 3.60 -1.38 7.69
C LEU A 131 4.87 -2.02 8.23
N ILE A 132 5.86 -2.19 7.36
CA ILE A 132 7.20 -2.61 7.74
C ILE A 132 8.15 -1.42 7.53
N GLU A 133 8.79 -0.99 8.60
CA GLU A 133 9.73 0.12 8.59
C GLU A 133 11.10 -0.36 9.07
N LEU A 134 12.05 -0.53 8.15
CA LEU A 134 13.34 -1.13 8.49
C LEU A 134 14.50 -0.20 8.20
N ARG A 135 14.89 0.57 9.21
CA ARG A 135 16.14 1.33 9.12
C ARG A 135 17.31 0.38 9.37
N ARG A 136 18.23 0.29 8.40
CA ARG A 136 19.52 -0.43 8.49
C ARG A 136 19.45 -1.95 8.62
N VAL A 137 18.30 -2.59 8.35
CA VAL A 137 18.24 -4.05 8.27
C VAL A 137 18.50 -4.51 6.85
N THR A 138 19.49 -5.40 6.72
CA THR A 138 19.91 -5.97 5.44
C THR A 138 19.26 -7.31 5.14
N SER A 139 18.65 -7.98 6.13
CA SER A 139 18.01 -9.28 5.96
C SER A 139 16.97 -9.56 7.05
N PHE A 140 15.97 -10.37 6.69
CA PHE A 140 15.01 -10.93 7.63
C PHE A 140 15.50 -12.30 8.12
N PRO A 141 15.14 -12.72 9.35
CA PRO A 141 15.32 -14.10 9.75
C PRO A 141 14.62 -15.07 8.79
N GLU A 142 15.22 -16.23 8.59
CA GLU A 142 14.71 -17.25 7.69
C GLU A 142 13.26 -17.62 8.06
N GLY A 143 12.38 -17.64 7.06
CA GLY A 143 10.98 -17.98 7.25
C GLY A 143 10.15 -16.95 8.05
N PHE A 144 10.70 -15.79 8.43
CA PHE A 144 9.92 -14.76 9.13
C PHE A 144 8.75 -14.27 8.26
N LEU A 145 9.06 -13.77 7.05
CA LEU A 145 8.06 -13.24 6.14
C LEU A 145 7.09 -14.31 5.61
N SER A 146 7.51 -15.58 5.54
CA SER A 146 6.65 -16.65 5.02
C SER A 146 5.48 -16.97 5.95
N LYS A 147 5.62 -16.73 7.27
CA LYS A 147 4.56 -16.89 8.28
C LYS A 147 3.41 -15.91 8.13
N ILE A 148 3.64 -14.75 7.51
CA ILE A 148 2.59 -13.77 7.23
C ILE A 148 1.74 -14.30 6.05
N PRO A 149 0.43 -14.50 6.21
CA PRO A 149 -0.41 -15.02 5.15
C PRO A 149 -0.66 -13.98 4.04
N PRO A 150 -1.08 -14.41 2.84
CA PRO A 150 -1.46 -13.51 1.75
C PRO A 150 -2.87 -12.94 1.97
N ARG A 151 -3.15 -12.40 3.16
CA ARG A 151 -4.48 -11.88 3.54
C ARG A 151 -4.49 -10.39 3.84
N ILE A 152 -3.33 -9.74 3.83
CA ILE A 152 -3.22 -8.29 4.07
C ILE A 152 -3.95 -7.49 2.99
N SER A 153 -4.67 -6.47 3.43
CA SER A 153 -5.38 -5.54 2.55
C SER A 153 -4.53 -4.33 2.16
N ILE A 154 -3.58 -3.94 3.01
CA ILE A 154 -2.67 -2.81 2.76
C ILE A 154 -1.26 -3.25 3.12
N LEU A 155 -0.31 -3.09 2.20
CA LEU A 155 1.12 -3.31 2.45
C LEU A 155 1.87 -2.00 2.28
N GLU A 156 2.56 -1.56 3.33
CA GLU A 156 3.41 -0.38 3.31
C GLU A 156 4.84 -0.77 3.69
N LEU A 157 5.80 -0.37 2.86
CA LEU A 157 7.22 -0.59 3.07
C LEU A 157 7.90 0.78 3.16
N ASP A 158 8.45 1.13 4.32
CA ASP A 158 9.06 2.46 4.54
C ASP A 158 10.53 2.39 5.01
N ASN A 159 11.25 3.47 4.72
CA ASN A 159 12.65 3.71 5.11
C ASN A 159 13.66 2.68 4.58
N TYR A 160 13.40 2.15 3.38
CA TYR A 160 14.34 1.24 2.71
C TYR A 160 15.32 2.00 1.81
N GLU A 161 16.58 2.09 2.21
CA GLU A 161 17.65 2.43 1.26
C GLU A 161 17.76 1.37 0.16
N LYS A 162 17.49 0.11 0.53
CA LYS A 162 17.52 -1.08 -0.32
C LYS A 162 16.53 -2.11 0.19
N LEU A 163 15.74 -2.71 -0.72
CA LEU A 163 14.85 -3.82 -0.39
C LEU A 163 15.58 -5.17 -0.49
N PRO A 164 15.61 -6.00 0.58
CA PRO A 164 16.19 -7.35 0.52
C PRO A 164 15.39 -8.28 -0.41
N GLU A 165 16.05 -9.27 -1.03
CA GLU A 165 15.41 -10.23 -1.94
C GLU A 165 14.22 -10.98 -1.30
N SER A 166 14.35 -11.36 -0.02
CA SER A 166 13.27 -12.01 0.72
C SER A 166 12.03 -11.12 0.87
N LEU A 167 12.23 -9.80 0.97
CA LEU A 167 11.15 -8.83 1.00
C LEU A 167 10.52 -8.62 -0.38
N VAL A 168 11.32 -8.67 -1.45
CA VAL A 168 10.80 -8.65 -2.84
C VAL A 168 9.94 -9.88 -3.09
N SER A 169 10.45 -11.08 -2.79
CA SER A 169 9.71 -12.34 -2.90
C SER A 169 8.42 -12.32 -2.07
N PHE A 170 8.48 -11.81 -0.83
CA PHE A 170 7.30 -11.59 -0.01
C PHE A 170 6.30 -10.66 -0.70
N THR A 171 6.77 -9.52 -1.22
CA THR A 171 5.92 -8.54 -1.90
C THR A 171 5.26 -9.12 -3.15
N VAL A 172 5.98 -9.89 -3.97
CA VAL A 172 5.40 -10.60 -5.13
C VAL A 172 4.25 -11.50 -4.68
N ARG A 173 4.46 -12.30 -3.63
CA ARG A 173 3.42 -13.16 -3.06
C ARG A 173 2.19 -12.36 -2.62
N GLN A 174 2.40 -11.18 -2.00
CA GLN A 174 1.31 -10.31 -1.58
C GLN A 174 0.59 -9.64 -2.75
N LEU A 175 1.32 -9.19 -3.77
CA LEU A 175 0.75 -8.60 -4.99
C LEU A 175 -0.12 -9.61 -5.77
N LYS A 176 0.18 -10.91 -5.68
CA LYS A 176 -0.66 -11.98 -6.25
C LYS A 176 -1.94 -12.24 -5.45
N SER A 177 -2.01 -11.79 -4.20
CA SER A 177 -3.18 -12.00 -3.34
C SER A 177 -4.39 -11.23 -3.86
N PRO A 178 -5.61 -11.80 -3.86
CA PRO A 178 -6.82 -11.03 -4.15
C PRO A 178 -7.16 -10.03 -3.05
N TYR A 179 -6.58 -10.15 -1.85
CA TYR A 179 -6.91 -9.31 -0.70
C TYR A 179 -6.18 -7.96 -0.71
N LEU A 180 -4.98 -7.87 -1.31
CA LEU A 180 -4.16 -6.66 -1.26
C LEU A 180 -4.75 -5.52 -2.12
N ARG A 181 -5.39 -4.55 -1.50
CA ARG A 181 -6.02 -3.42 -2.21
C ARG A 181 -5.05 -2.27 -2.43
N GLU A 182 -4.16 -2.04 -1.46
CA GLU A 182 -3.22 -0.93 -1.48
C GLU A 182 -1.80 -1.42 -1.22
N PHE A 183 -0.86 -0.93 -2.01
CA PHE A 183 0.56 -1.16 -1.84
C PHE A 183 1.27 0.18 -1.85
N LYS A 184 2.14 0.43 -0.88
CA LYS A 184 3.02 1.59 -0.84
C LYS A 184 4.42 1.12 -0.55
N ALA A 185 5.40 1.67 -1.26
CA ALA A 185 6.79 1.43 -0.96
C ALA A 185 7.58 2.73 -1.15
N SER A 186 8.28 3.14 -0.10
CA SER A 186 9.34 4.15 -0.11
C SER A 186 10.67 3.41 -0.03
N GLY A 187 11.34 3.28 -1.18
CA GLY A 187 12.67 2.70 -1.25
C GLY A 187 13.17 2.47 -2.66
N SER A 188 14.48 2.21 -2.79
CA SER A 188 15.10 1.83 -4.06
C SER A 188 15.19 0.30 -4.16
N LEU A 189 14.75 -0.26 -5.29
CA LEU A 189 15.10 -1.63 -5.67
C LEU A 189 16.50 -1.58 -6.28
N ILE A 190 17.44 -2.39 -5.79
CA ILE A 190 18.80 -2.45 -6.34
C ILE A 190 18.97 -3.81 -7.03
N PRO A 191 18.75 -3.89 -8.36
CA PRO A 191 18.89 -5.12 -9.15
C PRO A 191 20.21 -5.90 -8.99
N ASP A 192 21.30 -5.27 -8.56
CA ASP A 192 22.60 -5.96 -8.46
C ASP A 192 22.63 -7.09 -7.43
N GLU A 193 21.60 -7.19 -6.59
CA GLU A 193 21.41 -8.25 -5.61
C GLU A 193 20.00 -8.87 -5.67
N ILE A 194 19.23 -8.56 -6.73
CA ILE A 194 17.93 -9.18 -6.99
C ILE A 194 18.00 -9.75 -8.39
N GLU A 195 17.84 -11.06 -8.52
CA GLU A 195 17.87 -11.69 -9.83
C GLU A 195 16.85 -11.03 -10.78
N ALA A 196 17.29 -10.71 -12.00
CA ALA A 196 16.44 -10.05 -13.01
C ALA A 196 15.07 -10.74 -13.21
N PRO A 197 14.97 -12.09 -13.20
CA PRO A 197 13.69 -12.79 -13.22
C PRO A 197 12.73 -12.41 -12.08
N LEU A 198 13.21 -12.31 -10.84
CA LEU A 198 12.38 -11.96 -9.68
C LEU A 198 11.89 -10.51 -9.79
N PHE A 199 12.74 -9.61 -10.28
CA PHE A 199 12.32 -8.23 -10.53
C PHE A 199 11.27 -8.13 -11.65
N ILE A 200 11.46 -8.86 -12.75
CA ILE A 200 10.48 -8.93 -13.84
C ILE A 200 9.14 -9.46 -13.32
N GLU A 201 9.17 -10.50 -12.49
CA GLU A 201 7.97 -11.04 -11.86
C GLU A 201 7.29 -10.03 -10.95
N PHE A 202 8.05 -9.31 -10.12
CA PHE A 202 7.53 -8.21 -9.31
C PHE A 202 6.84 -7.17 -10.17
N TYR A 203 7.52 -6.68 -11.21
CA TYR A 203 6.97 -5.67 -12.09
C TYR A 203 5.70 -6.13 -12.80
N GLU A 204 5.71 -7.34 -13.39
CA GLU A 204 4.55 -7.86 -14.11
C GLU A 204 3.37 -8.14 -13.18
N THR A 205 3.63 -8.57 -11.94
CA THR A 205 2.58 -8.74 -10.94
C THR A 205 2.01 -7.40 -10.52
N TRP A 206 2.88 -6.42 -10.23
CA TRP A 206 2.50 -5.07 -9.84
C TRP A 206 1.68 -4.37 -10.93
N LYS A 207 2.16 -4.39 -12.19
CA LYS A 207 1.52 -3.78 -13.35
C LYS A 207 0.11 -4.32 -13.63
N ARG A 208 -0.17 -5.57 -13.28
CA ARG A 208 -1.49 -6.20 -13.47
C ARG A 208 -2.53 -5.73 -12.46
N ARG A 209 -2.13 -5.03 -11.39
CA ARG A 209 -3.06 -4.57 -10.36
C ARG A 209 -3.75 -3.30 -10.82
N THR A 210 -5.06 -3.28 -10.62
CA THR A 210 -5.96 -2.22 -11.09
C THR A 210 -6.55 -1.40 -9.96
N PHE A 211 -5.91 -1.36 -8.78
CA PHE A 211 -6.48 -0.74 -7.57
C PHE A 211 -5.54 0.18 -6.78
N PHE A 212 -4.33 0.49 -7.27
CA PHE A 212 -3.42 1.36 -6.53
C PHE A 212 -3.89 2.81 -6.53
N THR A 213 -3.95 3.39 -5.32
CA THR A 213 -4.58 4.68 -5.00
C THR A 213 -3.63 5.89 -5.14
N ALA A 214 -2.34 5.69 -5.44
CA ALA A 214 -1.35 6.76 -5.49
C ALA A 214 -0.25 6.52 -6.53
N ASN A 215 0.33 7.60 -7.06
CA ASN A 215 1.49 7.57 -7.95
C ASN A 215 2.64 6.77 -7.32
N GLN A 216 3.11 5.73 -8.01
CA GLN A 216 4.21 4.90 -7.55
C GLN A 216 5.42 5.07 -8.46
N HIS A 217 6.58 5.36 -7.86
CA HIS A 217 7.85 5.45 -8.55
C HIS A 217 8.70 4.26 -8.17
N ILE A 218 9.06 3.44 -9.15
CA ILE A 218 10.03 2.37 -8.96
C ILE A 218 11.40 2.91 -9.38
N HIS A 219 12.25 3.15 -8.38
CA HIS A 219 13.64 3.54 -8.58
C HIS A 219 14.53 2.30 -8.60
N LEU A 220 15.28 2.14 -9.69
CA LEU A 220 16.22 1.04 -9.86
C LEU A 220 17.66 1.54 -9.87
N ARG A 221 18.54 0.88 -9.11
CA ARG A 221 20.00 1.10 -9.17
C ARG A 221 20.71 -0.18 -9.60
N THR A 222 21.50 -0.12 -10.67
CA THR A 222 22.14 -1.34 -11.20
C THR A 222 23.53 -1.09 -11.80
N ASN A 223 24.32 -2.16 -11.92
CA ASN A 223 25.58 -2.29 -12.64
C ASN A 223 25.34 -2.71 -14.10
N SER A 224 26.39 -2.84 -14.91
CA SER A 224 26.25 -2.97 -16.38
C SER A 224 25.44 -4.17 -16.86
N ASP A 225 25.51 -5.31 -16.16
CA ASP A 225 25.07 -6.58 -16.71
C ASP A 225 23.57 -6.79 -16.46
N GLY A 226 23.11 -6.61 -15.22
CA GLY A 226 21.68 -6.64 -14.86
C GLY A 226 20.90 -5.50 -15.53
N CYS A 227 21.54 -4.34 -15.74
CA CYS A 227 20.92 -3.23 -16.44
C CYS A 227 20.62 -3.54 -17.90
N THR A 228 21.47 -4.31 -18.59
CA THR A 228 21.28 -4.62 -20.01
C THR A 228 20.04 -5.47 -20.25
N GLU A 229 19.79 -6.48 -19.42
CA GLU A 229 18.59 -7.32 -19.52
C GLU A 229 17.32 -6.51 -19.23
N LEU A 230 17.34 -5.67 -18.20
CA LEU A 230 16.21 -4.81 -17.84
C LEU A 230 15.95 -3.75 -18.92
N ILE A 231 16.97 -3.06 -19.42
CA ILE A 231 16.83 -2.09 -20.53
C ILE A 231 16.19 -2.78 -21.74
N LYS A 232 16.65 -3.99 -22.09
CA LYS A 232 16.13 -4.76 -23.23
C LYS A 232 14.67 -5.17 -22.99
N TYR A 233 14.34 -5.67 -21.80
CA TYR A 233 12.98 -6.09 -21.45
C TYR A 233 11.99 -4.92 -21.47
N PHE A 234 12.36 -3.80 -20.82
CA PHE A 234 11.48 -2.63 -20.69
C PHE A 234 11.50 -1.69 -21.89
N GLN A 235 12.44 -1.89 -22.82
CA GLN A 235 12.72 -0.96 -23.92
C GLN A 235 12.88 0.47 -23.38
N ALA A 236 13.69 0.62 -22.33
CA ALA A 236 13.89 1.87 -21.63
C ALA A 236 14.78 2.81 -22.46
N THR A 237 14.42 4.09 -22.52
CA THR A 237 15.19 5.10 -23.25
C THR A 237 16.14 5.83 -22.32
N ARG A 238 17.36 6.09 -22.78
CA ARG A 238 18.34 6.89 -22.05
C ARG A 238 17.82 8.32 -21.89
N GLU A 239 17.87 8.87 -20.68
CA GLU A 239 17.51 10.25 -20.36
C GLU A 239 18.74 11.06 -19.94
N LYS A 240 18.61 12.39 -19.95
CA LYS A 240 19.55 13.26 -19.23
C LYS A 240 19.58 12.84 -17.76
N LYS A 241 20.78 12.82 -17.16
CA LYS A 241 21.01 12.37 -15.77
C LYS A 241 19.96 12.94 -14.81
N ALA A 242 19.08 12.07 -14.32
CA ALA A 242 18.08 12.45 -13.31
C ALA A 242 18.69 12.54 -11.91
N TYR A 243 19.86 11.91 -11.70
CA TYR A 243 20.58 11.90 -10.43
C TYR A 243 22.01 12.37 -10.61
N GLY A 244 22.46 13.31 -9.77
CA GLY A 244 23.80 13.91 -9.86
C GLY A 244 24.96 12.91 -9.77
N TYR A 245 24.72 11.71 -9.22
CA TYR A 245 25.72 10.67 -9.02
C TYR A 245 25.59 9.47 -9.99
N ALA A 246 24.56 9.44 -10.85
CA ALA A 246 24.40 8.37 -11.82
C ALA A 246 25.38 8.55 -13.01
N ILE A 247 25.95 7.45 -13.50
CA ILE A 247 26.66 7.40 -14.79
C ILE A 247 25.66 7.71 -15.90
N ASP A 248 24.52 7.01 -15.86
CA ASP A 248 23.44 7.11 -16.83
C ASP A 248 22.09 6.91 -16.16
N THR A 249 21.05 7.45 -16.78
CA THR A 249 19.66 7.25 -16.36
C THR A 249 18.87 6.76 -17.57
N PHE A 250 18.01 5.77 -17.35
CA PHE A 250 17.05 5.30 -18.34
C PHE A 250 15.66 5.43 -17.75
N ARG A 251 14.70 5.81 -18.57
CA ARG A 251 13.30 5.91 -18.17
C ARG A 251 12.45 5.09 -19.11
N LYS A 252 11.43 4.44 -18.54
CA LYS A 252 10.31 3.90 -19.27
C LYS A 252 9.03 4.45 -18.66
N SER A 253 8.34 5.28 -19.42
CA SER A 253 6.97 5.68 -19.12
C SER A 253 6.01 4.71 -19.77
N PHE A 254 4.91 4.41 -19.10
CA PHE A 254 3.83 3.59 -19.63
C PHE A 254 2.49 4.06 -19.08
N THR A 255 1.45 3.82 -19.87
CA THR A 255 0.06 4.02 -19.48
C THR A 255 -0.32 3.00 -18.42
N HIS A 256 -0.85 3.48 -17.29
CA HIS A 256 -1.38 2.63 -16.23
C HIS A 256 -2.92 2.70 -16.25
N PRO A 257 -3.66 1.63 -15.94
CA PRO A 257 -5.13 1.66 -15.95
C PRO A 257 -5.77 2.69 -15.02
N LEU A 258 -5.04 3.14 -14.00
CA LEU A 258 -5.53 4.07 -12.96
C LEU A 258 -4.75 5.38 -12.82
N HIS A 259 -3.62 5.54 -13.51
CA HIS A 259 -2.78 6.73 -13.38
C HIS A 259 -2.44 7.26 -14.77
N ASP A 260 -2.41 8.58 -14.92
CA ASP A 260 -2.10 9.25 -16.17
C ASP A 260 -0.74 8.80 -16.74
N GLU A 261 0.22 8.54 -15.85
CA GLU A 261 1.53 8.00 -16.20
C GLU A 261 2.09 7.17 -15.05
N ALA A 262 2.58 5.96 -15.35
CA ALA A 262 3.47 5.23 -14.47
C ALA A 262 4.87 5.22 -15.08
N THR A 263 5.89 5.44 -14.24
CA THR A 263 7.26 5.61 -14.70
C THR A 263 8.19 4.66 -13.97
N LEU A 264 9.01 3.95 -14.74
CA LEU A 264 10.13 3.16 -14.28
C LEU A 264 11.44 3.92 -14.58
N VAL A 265 12.25 4.17 -13.56
CA VAL A 265 13.54 4.87 -13.72
C VAL A 265 14.67 3.95 -13.28
N PHE A 266 15.62 3.73 -14.19
CA PHE A 266 16.87 3.02 -13.96
C PHE A 266 18.01 4.02 -13.86
N ALA A 267 18.85 3.91 -12.84
CA ALA A 267 20.07 4.69 -12.69
C ALA A 267 21.27 3.75 -12.59
N LEU A 268 22.24 3.93 -13.49
CA LEU A 268 23.52 3.23 -13.48
C LEU A 268 24.51 3.95 -12.57
N PHE A 269 25.24 3.22 -11.72
CA PHE A 269 26.26 3.79 -10.83
C PHE A 269 27.64 3.15 -11.04
N GLN A 270 28.69 3.88 -10.71
CA GLN A 270 30.08 3.42 -10.79
C GLN A 270 30.41 2.56 -9.57
N SER A 271 30.99 1.37 -9.77
CA SER A 271 31.37 0.47 -8.70
C SER A 271 32.40 1.13 -7.76
N GLY A 272 32.17 1.05 -6.44
CA GLY A 272 33.18 1.40 -5.42
C GLY A 272 33.06 2.77 -4.72
N ARG A 273 31.96 3.52 -4.84
CA ARG A 273 31.72 4.70 -3.97
C ARG A 273 30.72 4.37 -2.85
N PRO A 274 30.97 4.80 -1.59
CA PRO A 274 29.99 4.68 -0.53
C PRO A 274 28.83 5.62 -0.85
N SER A 275 27.66 5.02 -1.09
CA SER A 275 26.43 5.72 -1.42
C SER A 275 25.89 6.44 -0.20
N SER A 276 25.83 7.77 -0.26
CA SER A 276 24.89 8.54 0.55
C SER A 276 23.48 8.34 -0.03
N SER A 277 22.54 7.96 0.82
CA SER A 277 21.13 7.81 0.47
C SER A 277 20.51 9.18 0.22
N VAL A 278 19.90 9.36 -0.95
CA VAL A 278 19.02 10.48 -1.25
C VAL A 278 17.60 9.92 -1.24
N ASN A 279 16.82 10.38 -0.26
CA ASN A 279 15.38 10.16 -0.17
C ASN A 279 14.67 10.93 -1.28
N ILE A 280 13.71 10.27 -1.94
CA ILE A 280 12.69 10.97 -2.73
C ILE A 280 11.34 10.43 -2.25
N SER A 281 10.68 11.24 -1.45
CA SER A 281 9.26 11.12 -1.13
C SER A 281 8.43 11.70 -2.27
N ALA A 282 7.25 11.12 -2.50
CA ALA A 282 6.25 11.68 -3.40
C ALA A 282 5.71 12.99 -2.83
N PHE A 283 5.85 14.08 -3.59
CA PHE A 283 5.07 15.28 -3.38
C PHE A 283 3.73 15.13 -4.10
N SER A 284 2.64 15.32 -3.35
CA SER A 284 1.33 15.66 -3.90
C SER A 284 1.43 17.08 -4.44
N THR A 285 1.58 17.26 -5.74
CA THR A 285 1.19 18.53 -6.37
C THR A 285 -0.33 18.50 -6.52
N THR A 286 -1.04 18.78 -5.43
CA THR A 286 -2.34 19.44 -5.57
C THR A 286 -2.06 20.85 -6.08
N GLU A 287 -2.69 21.15 -7.19
CA GLU A 287 -2.85 22.45 -7.83
C GLU A 287 -2.57 23.64 -6.88
N GLU A 288 -1.66 24.51 -7.31
CA GLU A 288 -1.76 25.93 -6.97
C GLU A 288 -3.11 26.42 -7.51
N VAL A 289 -4.11 26.48 -6.64
CA VAL A 289 -5.23 27.38 -6.82
C VAL A 289 -4.72 28.77 -6.44
N GLU A 290 -4.66 29.64 -7.43
CA GLU A 290 -4.43 31.08 -7.29
C GLU A 290 -5.31 31.67 -6.19
N HIS A 291 -4.72 32.42 -5.26
CA HIS A 291 -5.34 33.57 -4.61
C HIS A 291 -4.24 34.51 -4.10
N TYR A 292 -3.88 35.52 -4.91
CA TYR A 292 -4.08 36.94 -4.65
C TYR A 292 -3.85 37.74 -5.93
#